data_AF-A0A4X2JX05-F1
#
_entry.id   AF-A0A4X2JX05-F1
#
_cell.length_a   1.000
_cell.length_b   1.000
_cell.length_c   1.000
_cell.angle_alpha   90.00
_cell.angle_beta   90.00
_cell.angle_gamma   90.00
#
_symmetry.space_group_name_H-M   'P 1'
#
loop_
_entity.id
_entity.type
_entity.pdbx_description
1 polymer ?
#
loop_
_entity_poly.entity_id
_entity_poly.type
_entity_poly.pdbx_seq_one_letter_code
_entity_poly.pdbx_strand_id
1 'polypeptide(L)'
;LPGPWVPCPGLIPAFWSLAAPAIRCNGPPRAVLTLEPPWFNVLQGDKVTLNCKVFQTPGHHSIEWLHNGSALPIHQNSYTIPAVNIENSGEYQCWTEHTTLSNSVKLQVSSDPRPSTSSSSKIWYYIPFYLVMGLLFAVDTGLYFTLKREINDPKKNTRHPLTLGT
;
A
#
# COMPACT_ATOMS: atom_id res chain seq x y z
N LEU A 1 -35.26 21.64 -1.64
CA LEU A 1 -34.79 20.27 -1.28
C LEU A 1 -33.34 20.39 -0.80
N PRO A 2 -33.03 20.16 0.48
CA PRO A 2 -31.66 20.28 0.97
C PRO A 2 -30.84 19.04 0.54
N GLY A 3 -29.65 19.27 -0.02
CA GLY A 3 -28.75 18.23 -0.51
C GLY A 3 -28.06 17.41 0.60
N PRO A 4 -27.32 16.34 0.23
CA PRO A 4 -26.80 15.36 1.19
C PRO A 4 -25.65 15.93 2.04
N TRP A 5 -25.64 15.52 3.31
CA TRP A 5 -24.72 15.96 4.36
C TRP A 5 -23.33 15.34 4.18
N VAL A 6 -22.28 16.18 4.11
CA VAL A 6 -20.88 15.72 4.14
C VAL A 6 -20.25 16.21 5.46
N PRO A 7 -19.78 15.32 6.35
CA PRO A 7 -19.12 15.72 7.58
C PRO A 7 -17.69 16.23 7.31
N CYS A 8 -17.38 17.45 7.75
CA CYS A 8 -16.05 18.07 7.64
C CYS A 8 -15.08 17.39 8.65
N PRO A 9 -13.93 16.80 8.22
CA PRO A 9 -12.97 16.19 9.14
C PRO A 9 -12.04 17.26 9.70
N GLY A 10 -12.30 17.69 10.94
CA GLY A 10 -11.36 18.52 11.68
C GLY A 10 -12.05 19.53 12.58
N LEU A 11 -12.57 19.08 13.71
CA LEU A 11 -12.60 19.87 14.95
C LEU A 11 -12.89 18.92 16.11
N ILE A 12 -11.86 18.67 16.90
CA ILE A 12 -11.89 17.92 18.16
C ILE A 12 -12.79 18.70 19.12
N PRO A 13 -13.85 18.12 19.71
CA PRO A 13 -14.66 18.83 20.69
C PRO A 13 -13.97 18.71 22.05
N ALA A 14 -13.25 19.77 22.45
CA ALA A 14 -13.22 20.07 23.87
C ALA A 14 -14.60 20.63 24.24
N PHE A 15 -15.20 20.08 25.28
CA PHE A 15 -16.48 20.41 25.93
C PHE A 15 -17.70 19.55 25.56
N TRP A 16 -18.11 18.76 26.57
CA TRP A 16 -19.38 18.05 26.66
C TRP A 16 -20.55 19.05 26.69
N SER A 17 -21.08 19.39 25.53
CA SER A 17 -22.37 20.09 25.43
C SER A 17 -23.20 19.43 24.34
N LEU A 18 -24.37 18.92 24.75
CA LEU A 18 -25.28 18.11 23.96
C LEU A 18 -26.10 18.96 22.97
N ALA A 19 -25.42 19.66 22.08
CA ALA A 19 -25.96 20.26 20.86
C ALA A 19 -24.78 20.84 20.08
N ALA A 20 -24.11 20.02 19.26
CA ALA A 20 -23.16 20.56 18.32
C ALA A 20 -23.96 21.31 17.24
N PRO A 21 -23.81 22.64 17.07
CA PRO A 21 -24.34 23.29 15.90
C PRO A 21 -23.67 22.61 14.69
N ALA A 22 -24.47 22.04 13.79
CA ALA A 22 -23.96 21.58 12.51
C ALA A 22 -23.46 22.83 11.76
N ILE A 23 -22.17 23.11 11.87
CA ILE A 23 -21.53 24.19 11.14
C ILE A 23 -21.72 23.84 9.67
N ARG A 24 -22.59 24.61 9.00
CA ARG A 24 -22.78 24.51 7.57
C ARG A 24 -21.49 25.00 6.94
N CYS A 25 -20.63 24.06 6.53
CA CYS A 25 -19.49 24.36 5.67
C CYS A 25 -20.08 24.88 4.34
N ASN A 26 -20.33 26.19 4.23
CA ASN A 26 -20.80 26.86 3.01
C ASN A 26 -19.65 26.93 1.99
N GLY A 27 -19.14 25.77 1.59
CA GLY A 27 -18.17 25.62 0.52
C GLY A 27 -18.82 24.86 -0.65
N PRO A 28 -18.46 25.18 -1.90
CA PRO A 28 -18.87 24.36 -3.03
C PRO A 28 -18.37 22.91 -2.84
N PRO A 29 -19.18 21.90 -3.19
CA PRO A 29 -18.78 20.51 -3.04
C PRO A 29 -17.49 20.24 -3.83
N ARG A 30 -16.61 19.39 -3.30
CA ARG A 30 -15.34 19.04 -3.95
C ARG A 30 -15.55 17.92 -4.97
N ALA A 31 -14.93 18.04 -6.14
CA ALA A 31 -14.84 16.93 -7.09
C ALA A 31 -13.91 15.82 -6.54
N VAL A 32 -14.19 14.55 -6.85
CA VAL A 32 -13.38 13.41 -6.43
C VAL A 32 -12.93 12.64 -7.67
N LEU A 33 -11.62 12.58 -7.89
CA LEU A 33 -11.02 11.86 -9.00
C LEU A 33 -10.60 10.46 -8.53
N THR A 34 -11.11 9.44 -9.21
CA THR A 34 -10.78 8.03 -8.96
C THR A 34 -10.12 7.41 -10.19
N LEU A 35 -9.06 6.64 -9.97
CA LEU A 35 -8.37 5.88 -11.00
C LEU A 35 -8.89 4.45 -10.99
N GLU A 36 -9.36 3.98 -12.13
CA GLU A 36 -9.78 2.61 -12.32
C GLU A 36 -8.89 1.94 -13.38
N PRO A 37 -8.14 0.90 -13.02
CA PRO A 37 -7.97 0.34 -11.66
C PRO A 37 -6.94 1.14 -10.81
N PRO A 38 -6.93 0.97 -9.47
CA PRO A 38 -6.18 1.84 -8.55
C PRO A 38 -4.67 1.51 -8.45
N TRP A 39 -4.09 0.90 -9.48
CA TRP A 39 -2.74 0.32 -9.39
C TRP A 39 -1.63 1.37 -9.28
N PHE A 40 -0.60 0.98 -8.51
CA PHE A 40 0.63 1.73 -8.27
C PHE A 40 1.66 1.60 -9.42
N ASN A 41 1.56 0.54 -10.23
CA ASN A 41 2.43 0.28 -11.38
C ASN A 41 1.58 0.11 -12.63
N VAL A 42 1.52 1.13 -13.48
CA VAL A 42 0.92 1.04 -14.83
C VAL A 42 2.03 0.75 -15.83
N LEU A 43 1.84 -0.24 -16.69
CA LEU A 43 2.79 -0.55 -17.76
C LEU A 43 2.41 0.16 -19.04
N GLN A 44 3.41 0.42 -19.87
CA GLN A 44 3.17 0.94 -21.21
C GLN A 44 2.27 -0.02 -21.99
N GLY A 45 1.18 0.50 -22.57
CA GLY A 45 0.18 -0.29 -23.28
C GLY A 45 -1.03 -0.71 -22.45
N ASP A 46 -1.03 -0.48 -21.13
CA ASP A 46 -2.19 -0.75 -20.28
C ASP A 46 -3.34 0.22 -20.57
N LYS A 47 -4.57 -0.25 -20.31
CA LYS A 47 -5.79 0.57 -20.37
C LYS A 47 -6.09 1.14 -18.99
N VAL A 48 -6.16 2.46 -18.89
CA VAL A 48 -6.46 3.19 -17.65
C VAL A 48 -7.69 4.07 -17.83
N THR A 49 -8.57 4.07 -16.84
CA THR A 49 -9.77 4.90 -16.83
C THR A 49 -9.73 5.86 -15.65
N LEU A 50 -9.77 7.15 -15.93
CA LEU A 50 -9.90 8.21 -14.94
C LEU A 50 -11.37 8.60 -14.84
N ASN A 51 -11.94 8.59 -13.64
CA ASN A 51 -13.34 8.95 -13.43
C ASN A 51 -13.47 10.09 -12.42
N CYS A 52 -14.11 11.18 -12.86
CA CYS A 52 -14.35 12.35 -12.04
C CYS A 52 -15.77 12.30 -11.46
N LYS A 53 -15.85 12.00 -10.16
CA LYS A 53 -17.09 12.02 -9.39
C LYS A 53 -17.33 13.42 -8.85
N VAL A 54 -18.30 14.09 -9.45
CA VAL A 54 -18.76 15.42 -9.01
C VAL A 54 -20.09 15.22 -8.29
N PHE A 55 -20.31 15.90 -7.16
CA PHE A 55 -21.63 15.94 -6.52
C PHE A 55 -22.55 16.79 -7.38
N GLN A 56 -23.11 16.17 -8.42
CA GLN A 56 -23.90 16.83 -9.44
C GLN A 56 -25.25 17.28 -8.85
N THR A 57 -25.51 18.58 -8.91
CA THR A 57 -26.88 19.06 -9.11
C THR A 57 -27.33 18.65 -10.52
N PRO A 58 -28.60 18.26 -10.72
CA PRO A 58 -29.08 17.87 -12.06
C PRO A 58 -28.92 19.04 -13.04
N GLY A 59 -27.96 18.90 -13.96
CA GLY A 59 -27.55 19.92 -14.93
C GLY A 59 -26.37 19.42 -15.76
N HIS A 60 -26.32 19.80 -17.04
CA HIS A 60 -25.28 19.37 -17.98
C HIS A 60 -24.01 20.21 -17.75
N HIS A 61 -23.26 19.92 -16.69
CA HIS A 61 -22.02 20.61 -16.37
C HIS A 61 -20.85 19.98 -17.13
N SER A 62 -20.07 20.78 -17.83
CA SER A 62 -18.84 20.34 -18.47
C SER A 62 -17.75 20.12 -17.42
N ILE A 63 -17.10 18.97 -17.47
CA ILE A 63 -15.91 18.71 -16.65
C ILE A 63 -14.70 19.32 -17.32
N GLU A 64 -13.80 19.85 -16.52
CA GLU A 64 -12.49 20.30 -16.97
C GLU A 64 -11.43 19.39 -16.38
N TRP A 65 -10.56 18.88 -17.25
CA TRP A 65 -9.47 17.98 -16.89
C TRP A 65 -8.15 18.74 -16.90
N LEU A 66 -7.30 18.45 -15.93
CA LEU A 66 -5.99 19.04 -15.77
C LEU A 66 -4.95 17.93 -15.68
N HIS A 67 -3.88 18.01 -16.46
CA HIS A 67 -2.74 17.09 -16.45
C HIS A 67 -1.46 17.88 -16.26
N ASN A 68 -0.74 17.64 -15.16
CA ASN A 68 0.46 18.40 -14.76
C ASN A 68 0.23 19.93 -14.78
N GLY A 69 -0.96 20.39 -14.38
CA GLY A 69 -1.31 21.81 -14.41
C GLY A 69 -1.76 22.35 -15.77
N SER A 70 -1.80 21.52 -16.82
CA SER A 70 -2.25 21.89 -18.17
C SER A 70 -3.66 21.39 -18.44
N ALA A 71 -4.53 22.23 -19.00
CA ALA A 71 -5.89 21.85 -19.33
C ALA A 71 -5.93 20.87 -20.52
N LEU A 72 -6.70 19.80 -20.38
CA LEU A 72 -6.97 18.84 -21.44
C LEU A 72 -8.29 19.17 -22.14
N PRO A 73 -8.38 19.00 -23.48
CA PRO A 73 -9.60 19.27 -24.25
C PRO A 73 -10.62 18.12 -24.10
N ILE A 74 -10.95 17.76 -22.86
CA ILE A 74 -11.83 16.64 -22.51
C ILE A 74 -12.89 17.19 -21.56
N HIS A 75 -14.16 16.88 -21.84
CA HIS A 75 -15.29 17.37 -21.05
C HIS A 75 -16.17 16.29 -20.44
N GLN A 76 -15.77 15.03 -20.60
CA GLN A 76 -16.51 13.86 -20.15
C GLN A 76 -16.21 13.56 -18.68
N ASN A 77 -17.17 12.94 -17.98
CA ASN A 77 -16.96 12.45 -16.61
C ASN A 77 -15.91 11.35 -16.51
N SER A 78 -15.75 10.57 -17.56
CA SER A 78 -14.76 9.50 -17.63
C SER A 78 -13.82 9.77 -18.79
N TYR A 79 -12.53 9.63 -18.52
CA TYR A 79 -11.47 9.71 -19.50
C TYR A 79 -10.74 8.38 -19.55
N THR A 80 -10.86 7.67 -20.67
CA THR A 80 -10.24 6.36 -20.86
C THR A 80 -9.05 6.48 -21.81
N ILE A 81 -7.88 6.07 -21.35
CA ILE A 81 -6.67 5.98 -22.14
C ILE A 81 -6.50 4.51 -22.52
N PRO A 82 -6.66 4.14 -23.81
CA PRO A 82 -6.67 2.74 -24.23
C PRO A 82 -5.28 2.09 -24.17
N ALA A 83 -4.23 2.87 -24.44
CA ALA A 83 -2.84 2.45 -24.36
C ALA A 83 -2.02 3.58 -23.72
N VAL A 84 -1.64 3.40 -22.46
CA VAL A 84 -0.89 4.40 -21.72
C VAL A 84 0.58 4.41 -22.16
N ASN A 85 1.17 5.60 -22.29
CA ASN A 85 2.59 5.81 -22.59
C ASN A 85 3.30 6.59 -21.47
N ILE A 86 4.63 6.63 -21.49
CA ILE A 86 5.45 7.37 -20.51
C ILE A 86 5.03 8.85 -20.44
N GLU A 87 4.65 9.45 -21.58
CA GLU A 87 4.16 10.84 -21.67
C GLU A 87 2.86 11.10 -20.92
N ASN A 88 2.03 10.08 -20.73
CA ASN A 88 0.81 10.18 -19.93
C ASN A 88 1.12 10.14 -18.42
N SER A 89 2.37 9.91 -18.02
CA SER A 89 2.76 9.99 -16.62
C SER A 89 2.60 11.42 -16.11
N GLY A 90 2.09 11.55 -14.90
CA GLY A 90 1.89 12.87 -14.30
C GLY A 90 0.75 12.89 -13.32
N GLU A 91 0.41 14.10 -12.91
CA GLU A 91 -0.66 14.38 -11.97
C GLU A 91 -1.93 14.76 -12.73
N TYR A 92 -3.01 14.04 -12.45
CA TYR A 92 -4.34 14.32 -13.00
C TYR A 92 -5.23 14.93 -11.93
N GLN A 93 -6.00 15.93 -12.33
CA GLN A 93 -7.00 16.61 -11.52
C GLN A 93 -8.22 16.92 -12.39
N CYS A 94 -9.38 17.05 -11.78
CA CYS A 94 -10.61 17.47 -12.46
C CYS A 94 -11.37 18.51 -11.64
N TRP A 95 -12.11 19.37 -12.31
CA TRP A 95 -12.98 20.35 -11.67
C TRP A 95 -14.17 20.71 -12.58
N THR A 96 -15.10 21.49 -12.04
CA THR A 96 -16.28 22.02 -12.75
C THR A 96 -16.58 23.42 -12.24
N GLU A 97 -17.38 24.19 -12.98
CA GLU A 97 -17.78 25.55 -12.59
C GLU A 97 -18.33 25.66 -11.16
N HIS A 98 -19.01 24.62 -10.66
CA HIS A 98 -19.66 24.63 -9.35
C HIS A 98 -18.91 23.87 -8.26
N THR A 99 -17.73 23.32 -8.57
CA THR A 99 -16.96 22.50 -7.62
C THR A 99 -15.53 22.97 -7.48
N THR A 100 -14.99 22.79 -6.27
CA THR A 100 -13.55 22.94 -6.06
C THR A 100 -12.77 21.82 -6.75
N LEU A 101 -11.49 22.12 -7.05
CA LEU A 101 -10.54 21.20 -7.67
C LEU A 101 -10.46 19.86 -6.91
N SER A 102 -10.38 18.77 -7.68
CA SER A 102 -10.38 17.43 -7.11
C SER A 102 -9.15 17.11 -6.27
N ASN A 103 -9.09 15.89 -5.72
CA ASN A 103 -7.81 15.33 -5.33
C ASN A 103 -6.90 15.18 -6.55
N SER A 104 -5.60 15.27 -6.29
CA SER A 104 -4.58 14.92 -7.26
C SER A 104 -4.36 13.41 -7.28
N VAL A 105 -4.24 12.85 -8.48
CA VAL A 105 -3.92 11.44 -8.70
C VAL A 105 -2.68 11.37 -9.59
N LYS A 106 -1.62 10.74 -9.09
CA LYS A 106 -0.40 10.54 -9.85
C LYS A 106 -0.45 9.23 -10.62
N LEU A 107 -0.41 9.31 -11.95
CA LEU A 107 -0.23 8.18 -12.84
C LEU A 107 1.26 8.00 -13.13
N GLN A 108 1.80 6.83 -12.81
CA GLN A 108 3.19 6.48 -13.09
C GLN A 108 3.26 5.29 -14.03
N VAL A 109 3.88 5.51 -15.19
CA VAL A 109 3.95 4.53 -16.28
C VAL A 109 5.37 4.00 -16.39
N SER A 110 5.54 2.69 -16.32
CA SER A 110 6.82 2.00 -16.51
C SER A 110 6.85 1.31 -17.87
N SER A 111 7.97 1.42 -18.58
CA SER A 111 8.23 0.66 -19.82
C SER A 111 8.81 -0.73 -19.55
N ASP A 112 9.34 -0.98 -18.36
CA ASP A 112 9.85 -2.30 -17.97
C ASP A 112 8.78 -3.03 -17.14
N PRO A 113 8.35 -4.24 -17.53
CA PRO A 113 7.49 -5.09 -16.71
C PRO A 113 8.18 -5.61 -15.45
N ARG A 114 9.50 -5.37 -15.30
CA ARG A 114 10.18 -5.67 -14.04
C ARG A 114 9.50 -4.90 -12.91
N PRO A 115 9.08 -5.59 -11.83
CA PRO A 115 8.72 -4.88 -10.62
C PRO A 115 9.91 -3.97 -10.30
N SER A 116 9.63 -2.73 -9.92
CA SER A 116 10.59 -1.82 -9.32
C SER A 116 11.07 -2.45 -8.01
N THR A 117 11.90 -3.47 -8.13
CA THR A 117 12.89 -3.81 -7.16
C THR A 117 13.79 -2.59 -7.17
N SER A 118 13.42 -1.59 -6.36
CA SER A 118 14.40 -1.03 -5.45
C SER A 118 15.08 -2.26 -4.87
N SER A 119 16.18 -2.65 -5.50
CA SER A 119 17.02 -3.77 -5.15
C SER A 119 17.76 -3.37 -3.88
N SER A 120 17.01 -2.97 -2.85
CA SER A 120 17.38 -3.22 -1.48
C SER A 120 17.22 -4.71 -1.34
N SER A 121 18.23 -5.42 -1.83
CA SER A 121 18.40 -6.85 -1.74
C SER A 121 18.26 -7.25 -0.28
N LYS A 122 17.02 -7.58 0.06
CA LYS A 122 16.53 -8.32 1.23
C LYS A 122 17.40 -9.57 1.49
N ILE A 123 18.23 -10.00 0.54
CA ILE A 123 19.35 -10.93 0.74
C ILE A 123 20.22 -10.61 1.98
N TRP A 124 20.51 -9.34 2.29
CA TRP A 124 21.41 -9.03 3.43
C TRP A 124 20.85 -9.45 4.80
N TYR A 125 19.52 -9.54 4.99
CA TYR A 125 18.97 -10.04 6.26
C TYR A 125 19.01 -11.56 6.38
N TYR A 126 19.07 -12.28 5.27
CA TYR A 126 19.15 -13.74 5.29
C TYR A 126 20.56 -14.22 5.68
N ILE A 127 21.60 -13.44 5.37
CA ILE A 127 23.00 -13.78 5.68
C ILE A 127 23.22 -14.03 7.18
N PRO A 128 22.89 -13.11 8.12
CA PRO A 128 23.07 -13.37 9.54
C PRO A 128 22.18 -14.51 10.05
N PHE A 129 20.97 -14.69 9.49
CA PHE A 129 20.09 -15.81 9.82
C PHE A 129 20.75 -17.17 9.48
N TYR A 130 21.33 -17.30 8.29
CA TYR A 130 22.01 -18.53 7.89
C TYR A 130 23.29 -18.80 8.67
N LEU A 131 24.04 -17.75 9.07
CA LEU A 131 25.22 -17.91 9.92
C LEU A 131 24.85 -18.45 11.31
N VAL A 132 23.81 -17.89 11.95
CA VAL A 132 23.35 -18.37 13.27
C VAL A 132 22.82 -19.80 13.18
N MET A 133 22.00 -20.11 12.18
CA MET A 133 21.50 -21.48 11.97
C MET A 133 22.64 -22.47 11.73
N GLY A 134 23.65 -22.11 10.92
CA GLY A 134 24.83 -22.94 10.69
C GLY A 134 25.64 -23.22 11.97
N LEU A 135 25.80 -22.22 12.84
CA LEU A 135 26.47 -22.39 14.14
C LEU A 135 25.68 -23.32 15.07
N LEU A 136 24.35 -23.17 15.14
CA LEU A 136 23.49 -24.06 15.93
C LEU A 136 23.60 -25.51 15.46
N PHE A 137 23.53 -25.75 14.14
CA PHE A 137 23.72 -27.09 13.57
C PHE A 137 25.09 -27.69 13.92
N ALA A 138 26.16 -26.89 13.89
CA ALA A 138 27.50 -27.36 14.26
C ALA A 138 27.60 -27.70 15.76
N VAL A 139 27.01 -26.89 16.64
CA VAL A 139 26.97 -27.13 18.09
C VAL A 139 26.14 -28.37 18.42
N ASP A 140 24.94 -28.51 17.86
CA ASP A 140 24.07 -29.67 18.08
C ASP A 140 24.71 -30.96 17.58
N THR A 141 25.31 -30.92 16.38
CA THR A 141 26.02 -32.07 15.81
C THR A 141 27.26 -32.41 16.65
N GLY A 142 28.04 -31.42 17.06
CA GLY A 142 29.21 -31.61 17.93
C GLY A 142 28.85 -32.17 19.31
N LEU A 143 27.76 -31.67 19.91
CA LEU A 143 27.23 -32.18 21.17
C LEU A 143 26.72 -33.61 21.01
N TYR A 144 25.97 -33.89 19.94
CA TYR A 144 25.49 -35.24 19.62
C TYR A 144 26.66 -36.23 19.51
N PHE A 145 27.69 -35.90 18.74
CA PHE A 145 28.88 -36.75 18.61
C PHE A 145 29.64 -36.92 19.93
N THR A 146 29.75 -35.85 20.73
CA THR A 146 30.41 -35.91 22.05
C THR A 146 29.64 -36.83 23.00
N LEU A 147 28.30 -36.71 23.03
CA LEU A 147 27.42 -37.60 23.81
C LEU A 147 27.49 -39.04 23.31
N LYS A 148 27.47 -39.25 22.00
CA LYS A 148 27.60 -40.59 21.40
C LYS A 148 28.93 -41.24 21.78
N ARG A 149 30.02 -40.46 21.79
CA ARG A 149 31.35 -40.93 22.18
C ARG A 149 31.41 -41.29 23.67
N GLU A 150 30.79 -40.50 24.55
CA GLU A 150 30.69 -40.78 25.99
C GLU A 150 29.83 -42.03 26.29
N ILE A 151 28.69 -42.21 25.60
CA ILE A 151 27.83 -43.40 25.77
C ILE A 151 28.55 -44.66 25.28
N ASN A 152 29.28 -44.55 24.17
CA ASN A 152 30.02 -45.68 23.59
C ASN A 152 31.40 -45.87 24.24
N ASP A 153 31.80 -45.06 25.23
CA ASP A 153 33.06 -45.23 25.95
C ASP A 153 32.96 -46.46 26.87
N PRO A 154 33.69 -47.55 26.57
CA PRO A 154 33.58 -48.81 27.29
C PRO A 154 34.05 -48.71 28.75
N LYS A 155 34.67 -47.59 29.16
CA LYS A 155 35.15 -47.37 30.53
C LYS A 155 34.05 -46.91 31.48
N LYS A 156 32.95 -46.33 30.98
CA LYS A 156 31.83 -45.83 31.80
C LYS A 156 30.74 -46.88 32.05
N ASN A 157 30.58 -47.85 31.15
CA ASN A 157 29.58 -48.93 31.30
C ASN A 157 29.96 -49.99 32.35
N THR A 158 31.17 -49.95 32.92
CA THR A 158 31.65 -50.91 33.94
C THR A 158 31.52 -50.38 35.37
N ARG A 159 30.63 -49.41 35.64
CA ARG A 159 30.48 -48.83 36.99
C ARG A 159 29.06 -48.79 37.58
N HIS A 160 28.24 -49.78 37.25
CA HIS A 160 27.05 -50.11 38.06
C HIS A 160 27.03 -51.61 38.41
N PRO A 161 27.53 -52.03 39.59
CA PRO A 161 27.12 -53.30 40.17
C PRO A 161 25.75 -53.12 40.82
N LEU A 162 24.75 -53.83 40.31
CA LEU A 162 23.46 -54.03 40.98
C LEU A 162 23.70 -54.83 42.27
N THR A 163 23.37 -54.23 43.41
CA THR A 163 23.26 -54.92 44.70
C THR A 163 22.07 -55.87 44.66
N LEU A 164 22.32 -57.19 44.66
CA LEU A 164 21.31 -58.21 44.95
C LEU A 164 21.45 -58.61 46.42
N GLY A 165 20.36 -58.46 47.17
CA GLY A 165 20.34 -58.55 48.62
C GLY A 165 20.52 -59.94 49.21
N THR A 166 20.75 -59.95 50.53
CA THR A 166 20.35 -60.99 51.48
C THR A 166 20.08 -60.29 52.81
#